data_AF-A0A965LS76-F1
#
_entry.id   AF-A0A965LS76-F1
#
_cell.length_a   1.000
_cell.length_b   1.000
_cell.length_c   1.000
_cell.angle_alpha   90.00
_cell.angle_beta   90.00
_cell.angle_gamma   90.00
#
_symmetry.space_group_name_H-M   'P 1'
#
loop_
_entity.id
_entity.type
_entity.pdbx_description
1 polymer ?
#
loop_
_entity_poly.entity_id
_entity_poly.type
_entity_poly.pdbx_seq_one_letter_code
_entity_poly.pdbx_strand_id
1 'polypeptide(L)'
;MEYKILILASEADLPITRAIETHLRPLVRDGLVESISWSPEPTEDETSFDALLRMGREAGMVIVVWSRHAAASEFFRDVFRPVLTRMMNERLLVVPVWADATEKPLMLSTRMGIPFTRDDPESSLATEPSPNRLYAGLAMSIRHTLEHESGRPPRPPTPWNR
;
A
#
# COMPACT_ATOMS: atom_id res chain seq x y z
N MET A 1 -9.83 9.71 -14.93
CA MET A 1 -8.40 9.54 -14.63
C MET A 1 -8.18 8.08 -14.32
N GLU A 2 -7.19 7.45 -14.94
CA GLU A 2 -6.76 6.09 -14.58
C GLU A 2 -5.68 6.23 -13.50
N TYR A 3 -5.83 5.54 -12.37
CA TYR A 3 -4.91 5.65 -11.23
C TYR A 3 -3.78 4.65 -11.40
N LYS A 4 -2.57 5.02 -11.01
CA LYS A 4 -1.44 4.09 -10.86
C LYS A 4 -1.22 3.86 -9.36
N ILE A 5 -0.74 2.69 -8.98
CA ILE A 5 -0.41 2.38 -7.59
C ILE A 5 1.09 2.20 -7.47
N LEU A 6 1.72 2.97 -6.60
CA LEU A 6 3.10 2.78 -6.19
C LEU A 6 3.13 2.12 -4.81
N ILE A 7 3.73 0.94 -4.70
CA ILE A 7 3.99 0.28 -3.43
C ILE A 7 5.43 0.61 -3.01
N LEU A 8 5.57 1.17 -1.82
CA LEU A 8 6.84 1.47 -1.18
C LEU A 8 7.01 0.52 0.00
N ALA A 9 8.04 -0.32 -0.05
CA ALA A 9 8.29 -1.38 0.92
C ALA A 9 9.79 -1.68 1.01
N SER A 10 10.23 -2.17 2.17
CA SER A 10 11.58 -2.73 2.31
C SER A 10 11.75 -3.94 1.39
N GLU A 11 12.98 -4.22 0.95
CA GLU A 11 13.26 -5.45 0.17
C GLU A 11 12.91 -6.71 0.98
N ALA A 12 13.13 -6.70 2.29
CA ALA A 12 12.75 -7.77 3.20
C ALA A 12 11.22 -8.02 3.26
N ASP A 13 10.42 -7.05 2.84
CA ASP A 13 8.96 -7.11 2.79
C ASP A 13 8.43 -7.55 1.42
N LEU A 14 9.30 -7.99 0.49
CA LEU A 14 8.90 -8.49 -0.82
C LEU A 14 7.74 -9.51 -0.78
N PRO A 15 7.69 -10.49 0.15
CA PRO A 15 6.54 -11.40 0.23
C PRO A 15 5.21 -10.69 0.49
N ILE A 16 5.22 -9.64 1.31
CA ILE A 16 4.04 -8.84 1.67
C ILE A 16 3.63 -7.98 0.47
N THR A 17 4.60 -7.32 -0.16
CA THR A 17 4.40 -6.55 -1.40
C THR A 17 3.75 -7.40 -2.48
N ARG A 18 4.22 -8.65 -2.69
CA ARG A 18 3.64 -9.58 -3.67
C ARG A 18 2.22 -10.02 -3.32
N ALA A 19 1.93 -10.19 -2.04
CA ALA A 19 0.57 -10.48 -1.58
C ALA A 19 -0.37 -9.31 -1.89
N ILE A 20 0.02 -8.08 -1.53
CA ILE A 20 -0.74 -6.85 -1.84
C ILE A 20 -0.98 -6.75 -3.35
N GLU A 21 0.08 -6.87 -4.16
CA GLU A 21 0.00 -6.80 -5.62
C GLU A 21 -1.03 -7.81 -6.17
N THR A 22 -0.97 -9.06 -5.70
CA THR A 22 -1.88 -10.13 -6.11
C THR A 22 -3.35 -9.76 -5.88
N HIS A 23 -3.66 -9.15 -4.74
CA HIS A 23 -5.02 -8.75 -4.39
C HIS A 23 -5.50 -7.47 -5.08
N LEU A 24 -4.58 -6.64 -5.57
CA LEU A 24 -4.90 -5.44 -6.34
C LEU A 24 -5.01 -5.69 -7.85
N ARG A 25 -4.44 -6.79 -8.38
CA ARG A 25 -4.55 -7.17 -9.80
C ARG A 25 -5.98 -7.15 -10.37
N PRO A 26 -7.03 -7.57 -9.65
CA PRO A 26 -8.41 -7.42 -10.13
C PRO A 26 -8.80 -5.98 -10.46
N LEU A 27 -8.26 -4.97 -9.75
CA LEU A 27 -8.53 -3.56 -10.04
C LEU A 27 -7.91 -3.11 -11.37
N VAL A 28 -6.75 -3.68 -11.72
CA VAL A 28 -6.10 -3.44 -13.02
C VAL A 28 -6.91 -4.08 -14.14
N ARG A 29 -7.29 -5.36 -13.96
CA ARG A 29 -8.12 -6.09 -14.92
C ARG A 29 -9.47 -5.40 -15.18
N ASP A 30 -10.05 -4.80 -14.15
CA ASP A 30 -11.35 -4.13 -14.23
C ASP A 30 -11.23 -2.67 -14.77
N GLY A 31 -10.02 -2.19 -15.09
CA GLY A 31 -9.75 -0.87 -15.65
C GLY A 31 -9.92 0.28 -14.66
N LEU A 32 -9.81 0.01 -13.36
CA LEU A 32 -9.85 1.02 -12.30
C LEU A 32 -8.46 1.55 -11.96
N VAL A 33 -7.44 0.70 -12.14
CA VAL A 33 -6.03 1.01 -11.95
C VAL A 33 -5.30 0.73 -13.27
N GLU A 34 -4.47 1.65 -13.76
CA GLU A 34 -3.68 1.48 -14.98
C GLU A 34 -2.55 0.49 -14.75
N SER A 35 -1.79 0.66 -13.67
CA SER A 35 -0.66 -0.21 -13.32
C SER A 35 -0.37 -0.21 -11.82
N ILE A 36 0.29 -1.28 -11.37
CA ILE A 36 0.84 -1.41 -10.01
C ILE A 36 2.34 -1.55 -10.17
N SER A 37 3.08 -0.66 -9.51
CA SER A 37 4.54 -0.63 -9.49
C SER A 37 5.02 -0.78 -8.05
N TRP A 38 6.15 -1.43 -7.85
CA TRP A 38 6.83 -1.45 -6.57
C TRP A 38 8.23 -0.89 -6.75
N SER A 39 8.67 -0.07 -5.79
CA SER A 39 10.06 0.35 -5.69
C SER A 39 10.70 -0.37 -4.49
N PRO A 40 11.77 -1.16 -4.69
CA PRO A 40 12.63 -1.54 -3.57
C PRO A 40 13.23 -0.29 -2.93
N GLU A 41 13.84 -0.47 -1.76
CA GLU A 41 14.75 0.53 -1.20
C GLU A 41 15.80 0.84 -2.28
N PRO A 42 15.85 2.10 -2.77
CA PRO A 42 16.85 2.45 -3.72
C PRO A 42 18.22 2.43 -3.06
N THR A 43 19.21 1.95 -3.80
CA THR A 43 20.61 2.09 -3.39
C THR A 43 20.98 3.58 -3.33
N GLU A 44 21.96 3.96 -2.50
CA GLU A 44 22.37 5.36 -2.31
C GLU A 44 22.69 6.10 -3.63
N ASP A 45 23.04 5.35 -4.69
CA ASP A 45 23.38 5.87 -6.01
C ASP A 45 22.20 5.95 -7.00
N GLU A 46 21.08 5.25 -6.78
CA GLU A 46 20.11 4.97 -7.87
C GLU A 46 18.77 5.71 -7.78
N THR A 47 18.40 6.37 -6.68
CA THR A 47 17.13 7.13 -6.66
C THR A 47 17.17 8.34 -5.73
N SER A 48 17.20 9.53 -6.33
CA SER A 48 17.05 10.78 -5.60
C SER A 48 15.64 10.91 -5.00
N PHE A 49 15.54 11.61 -3.86
CA PHE A 49 14.28 12.05 -3.25
C PHE A 49 13.22 12.51 -4.28
N ASP A 50 13.66 13.25 -5.30
CA ASP A 50 12.82 13.78 -6.37
C ASP A 50 12.25 12.69 -7.28
N ALA A 51 12.99 11.61 -7.53
CA ALA A 51 12.52 10.50 -8.34
C ALA A 51 11.38 9.74 -7.64
N LEU A 52 11.49 9.46 -6.33
CA LEU A 52 10.41 8.85 -5.56
C LEU A 52 9.18 9.75 -5.50
N LEU A 53 9.37 11.06 -5.29
CA LEU A 53 8.27 12.03 -5.28
C LEU A 53 7.57 12.09 -6.64
N ARG A 54 8.34 12.11 -7.74
CA ARG A 54 7.83 12.03 -9.10
C ARG A 54 7.03 10.75 -9.33
N MET A 55 7.57 9.59 -8.94
CA MET A 55 6.87 8.31 -9.04
C MET A 55 5.55 8.32 -8.25
N GLY A 56 5.52 8.90 -7.05
CA GLY A 56 4.28 9.01 -6.27
C GLY A 56 3.24 9.94 -6.92
N ARG A 57 3.68 11.03 -7.55
CA ARG A 57 2.79 11.94 -8.30
C ARG A 57 2.21 11.27 -9.55
N GLU A 58 3.06 10.56 -10.30
CA GLU A 58 2.63 9.79 -11.47
C GLU A 58 1.71 8.64 -11.07
N ALA A 59 1.91 8.07 -9.88
CA ALA A 59 1.03 7.07 -9.30
C ALA A 59 -0.36 7.65 -9.02
N GLY A 60 -0.43 8.70 -8.20
CA GLY A 60 -1.68 9.22 -7.66
C GLY A 60 -2.18 8.46 -6.43
N MET A 61 -1.74 7.21 -6.24
CA MET A 61 -1.90 6.45 -4.99
C MET A 61 -0.58 5.78 -4.58
N VAL A 62 -0.25 5.89 -3.30
CA VAL A 62 0.96 5.32 -2.71
C VAL A 62 0.57 4.40 -1.55
N ILE A 63 0.92 3.12 -1.66
CA ILE A 63 0.81 2.16 -0.56
C ILE A 63 2.15 2.08 0.13
N VAL A 64 2.17 2.25 1.45
CA VAL A 64 3.39 2.17 2.26
C VAL A 64 3.34 0.95 3.14
N VAL A 65 4.19 -0.04 2.88
CA VAL A 65 4.36 -1.19 3.76
C VAL A 65 5.31 -0.80 4.88
N TRP A 66 4.78 -0.64 6.08
CA TRP A 66 5.54 -0.33 7.27
C TRP A 66 5.64 -1.58 8.14
N SER A 67 6.82 -2.19 8.13
CA SER A 67 7.15 -3.36 8.94
C SER A 67 8.27 -3.06 9.95
N ARG A 68 8.63 -4.05 10.76
CA ARG A 68 9.88 -3.99 11.56
C ARG A 68 11.13 -3.80 10.70
N HIS A 69 11.15 -4.31 9.46
CA HIS A 69 12.28 -4.19 8.55
C HIS A 69 12.35 -2.77 7.97
N ALA A 70 11.21 -2.22 7.56
CA ALA A 70 11.12 -0.82 7.16
C ALA A 70 11.51 0.13 8.31
N ALA A 71 11.06 -0.12 9.54
CA ALA A 71 11.42 0.71 10.70
C ALA A 71 12.92 0.69 11.03
N ALA A 72 13.61 -0.42 10.74
CA ALA A 72 15.04 -0.58 10.95
C ALA A 72 15.90 -0.05 9.79
N SER A 73 15.32 0.17 8.61
CA SER A 73 16.05 0.65 7.43
C SER A 73 16.39 2.14 7.55
N GLU A 74 17.66 2.47 7.33
CA GLU A 74 18.13 3.88 7.30
C GLU A 74 17.45 4.67 6.20
N PHE A 75 17.25 4.06 5.02
CA PHE A 75 16.50 4.66 3.93
C PHE A 75 15.09 5.08 4.37
N PHE A 76 14.39 4.21 5.11
CA PHE A 76 13.04 4.51 5.58
C PHE A 76 12.98 5.61 6.66
N ARG A 77 14.03 5.73 7.48
CA ARG A 77 14.11 6.79 8.49
C ARG A 77 14.48 8.14 7.87
N ASP A 78 15.47 8.15 6.98
CA ASP A 78 16.20 9.36 6.60
C ASP A 78 15.73 9.93 5.25
N VAL A 79 15.42 9.07 4.28
CA VAL A 79 14.98 9.48 2.93
C VAL A 79 13.47 9.39 2.78
N PHE A 80 12.89 8.30 3.24
CA PHE A 80 11.48 8.01 3.01
C PHE A 80 10.54 8.91 3.81
N ARG A 81 10.90 9.20 5.06
CA ARG A 81 10.10 10.06 5.94
C ARG A 81 9.84 11.45 5.34
N PRO A 82 10.85 12.21 4.85
CA PRO A 82 10.58 13.50 4.23
C PRO A 82 9.84 13.36 2.89
N VAL A 83 10.08 12.30 2.10
CA VAL A 83 9.34 12.03 0.85
C VAL A 83 7.87 11.85 1.15
N LEU A 84 7.54 11.01 2.11
CA LEU A 84 6.16 10.70 2.49
C LEU A 84 5.44 11.92 3.05
N THR A 85 6.13 12.73 3.87
CA THR A 85 5.60 14.02 4.34
C THR A 85 5.21 14.90 3.17
N ARG A 86 6.10 14.98 2.16
CA ARG A 86 5.87 15.82 0.99
C ARG A 86 4.70 15.29 0.15
N MET A 87 4.65 13.99 -0.09
CA MET A 87 3.52 13.35 -0.80
C MET A 87 2.18 13.62 -0.12
N MET A 88 2.12 13.51 1.21
CA MET A 88 0.91 13.81 1.98
C MET A 88 0.51 15.29 1.91
N ASN A 89 1.48 16.21 1.98
CA ASN A 89 1.22 17.64 1.84
C ASN A 89 0.72 18.01 0.43
N GLU A 90 1.15 17.27 -0.58
CA GLU A 90 0.66 17.38 -1.96
C GLU A 90 -0.69 16.66 -2.18
N ARG A 91 -1.32 16.18 -1.09
CA ARG A 91 -2.61 15.49 -1.07
C ARG A 91 -2.64 14.19 -1.89
N LEU A 92 -1.48 13.55 -2.08
CA LEU A 92 -1.45 12.20 -2.64
C LEU A 92 -2.15 11.22 -1.69
N LEU A 93 -2.86 10.26 -2.26
CA LEU A 93 -3.53 9.22 -1.47
C LEU A 93 -2.49 8.23 -0.95
N VAL A 94 -2.15 8.38 0.34
CA VAL A 94 -1.20 7.51 1.04
C VAL A 94 -1.96 6.51 1.90
N VAL A 95 -1.73 5.22 1.66
CA VAL A 95 -2.37 4.10 2.37
C VAL A 95 -1.30 3.28 3.10
N PRO A 96 -1.20 3.37 4.44
CA PRO A 96 -0.26 2.55 5.19
C PRO A 96 -0.76 1.11 5.36
N VAL A 97 0.15 0.16 5.25
CA VAL A 97 -0.01 -1.26 5.60
C VAL A 97 0.93 -1.54 6.78
N TRP A 98 0.38 -1.96 7.91
CA TRP A 98 1.10 -2.22 9.15
C TRP A 98 1.48 -3.69 9.26
N ALA A 99 2.70 -4.04 8.87
CA ALA A 99 3.19 -5.42 8.81
C ALA A 99 4.03 -5.78 10.04
N ASP A 100 3.42 -6.37 11.07
CA ASP A 100 4.11 -6.72 12.33
C ASP A 100 4.87 -5.51 12.95
N ALA A 101 4.38 -4.29 12.71
CA ALA A 101 5.01 -3.07 13.18
C ALA A 101 4.69 -2.81 14.66
N THR A 102 5.71 -2.90 15.51
CA THR A 102 5.62 -2.53 16.93
C THR A 102 5.51 -1.03 17.13
N GLU A 103 6.07 -0.24 16.21
CA GLU A 103 6.07 1.22 16.25
C GLU A 103 5.53 1.79 14.94
N LYS A 104 4.57 2.71 15.06
CA LYS A 104 3.99 3.44 13.93
C LYS A 104 4.60 4.84 13.88
N PRO A 105 5.12 5.30 12.74
CA PRO A 105 5.66 6.64 12.64
C PRO A 105 4.50 7.63 12.82
N LEU A 106 4.71 8.64 13.67
CA LEU A 106 3.67 9.59 14.09
C LEU A 106 2.89 10.16 12.90
N MET A 107 3.56 10.40 11.78
CA MET A 107 2.97 10.96 10.56
C MET A 107 1.94 10.06 9.87
N LEU A 108 2.04 8.74 10.07
CA LEU A 108 1.10 7.76 9.55
C LEU A 108 0.12 7.29 10.64
N SER A 109 0.37 7.65 11.90
CA SER A 109 -0.49 7.25 13.03
C SER A 109 -1.91 7.84 12.95
N THR A 110 -2.08 8.98 12.29
CA THR A 110 -3.38 9.61 12.05
C THR A 110 -4.11 9.03 10.83
N ARG A 111 -3.45 8.17 10.06
CA ARG A 111 -4.04 7.50 8.90
C ARG A 111 -4.57 6.14 9.34
N MET A 112 -5.79 5.82 8.91
CA MET A 112 -6.28 4.46 8.99
C MET A 112 -5.41 3.60 8.06
N GLY A 113 -4.65 2.68 8.65
CA GLY A 113 -3.84 1.73 7.89
C GLY A 113 -4.31 0.31 8.08
N ILE A 114 -3.92 -0.55 7.15
CA ILE A 114 -4.38 -1.93 7.08
C ILE A 114 -3.42 -2.79 7.89
N PRO A 115 -3.86 -3.45 8.96
CA PRO A 115 -3.02 -4.41 9.66
C PRO A 115 -2.64 -5.55 8.69
N PHE A 116 -1.41 -6.00 8.78
CA PHE A 116 -0.92 -7.22 8.15
C PHE A 116 -0.21 -8.04 9.22
N THR A 117 -0.73 -9.24 9.44
CA THR A 117 -0.08 -10.31 10.19
C THR A 117 0.28 -11.39 9.18
N ARG A 118 1.51 -11.92 9.23
CA ARG A 118 1.81 -13.13 8.46
C ARG A 118 0.88 -14.23 8.97
N ASP A 119 0.21 -14.93 8.05
CA ASP A 119 -0.43 -16.20 8.38
C ASP A 119 0.67 -17.13 8.90
N ASP A 120 0.72 -17.31 10.21
CA ASP A 120 1.54 -18.34 10.82
C ASP A 120 0.89 -19.69 10.46
N PRO A 121 1.54 -20.58 9.69
CA PRO A 121 0.93 -21.84 9.28
C PRO A 121 0.55 -22.75 10.47
N GLU A 122 0.99 -22.44 11.69
CA GLU A 122 0.59 -23.15 12.92
C GLU A 122 -0.58 -22.50 13.68
N SER A 123 -1.01 -21.28 13.33
CA SER A 123 -2.08 -20.58 14.07
C SER A 123 -3.47 -21.02 13.60
N SER A 124 -3.81 -22.25 13.96
CA SER A 124 -5.19 -22.71 14.06
C SER A 124 -5.82 -22.07 15.32
N LEU A 125 -6.92 -21.33 15.13
CA LEU A 125 -7.81 -20.77 16.16
C LEU A 125 -7.40 -19.42 16.81
N ALA A 126 -7.48 -18.32 16.06
CA ALA A 126 -7.69 -17.00 16.67
C ALA A 126 -8.53 -16.07 15.77
N THR A 127 -9.39 -15.29 16.40
CA THR A 127 -10.41 -14.36 15.88
C THR A 127 -9.88 -13.14 15.12
N GLU A 128 -8.83 -13.27 14.33
CA GLU A 128 -8.33 -12.20 13.47
C GLU A 128 -8.75 -12.43 12.00
N PRO A 129 -9.14 -11.38 11.27
CA PRO A 129 -9.52 -11.52 9.87
C PRO A 129 -8.31 -12.01 9.08
N SER A 130 -8.45 -13.14 8.37
CA SER A 130 -7.36 -13.67 7.56
C SER A 130 -6.80 -12.59 6.62
N PRO A 131 -5.49 -12.58 6.33
CA PRO A 131 -4.85 -11.61 5.44
C PRO A 131 -5.60 -11.45 4.12
N ASN A 132 -6.14 -12.54 3.58
CA ASN A 132 -7.00 -12.51 2.38
C ASN A 132 -8.27 -11.67 2.54
N ARG A 133 -8.93 -11.67 3.71
CA ARG A 133 -10.09 -10.80 3.99
C ARG A 133 -9.68 -9.34 4.11
N LEU A 134 -8.53 -9.06 4.72
CA LEU A 134 -7.99 -7.70 4.86
C LEU A 134 -7.58 -7.12 3.50
N TYR A 135 -6.95 -7.91 2.64
CA TYR A 135 -6.61 -7.49 1.28
C TYR A 135 -7.80 -7.30 0.37
N ALA A 136 -8.82 -8.16 0.48
CA ALA A 136 -10.09 -7.93 -0.20
C ALA A 136 -10.76 -6.64 0.33
N GLY A 137 -10.68 -6.37 1.63
CA GLY A 137 -11.12 -5.11 2.23
C GLY A 137 -10.37 -3.88 1.69
N LEU A 138 -9.05 -3.98 1.50
CA LEU A 138 -8.22 -2.95 0.86
C LEU A 138 -8.64 -2.73 -0.59
N ALA A 139 -8.78 -3.79 -1.38
CA ALA A 139 -9.17 -3.69 -2.78
C ALA A 139 -10.58 -3.09 -2.94
N MET A 140 -11.53 -3.45 -2.06
CA MET A 140 -12.85 -2.83 -2.02
C MET A 140 -12.82 -1.37 -1.58
N SER A 141 -12.00 -1.02 -0.59
CA SER A 141 -11.88 0.37 -0.10
C SER A 141 -11.23 1.28 -1.14
N ILE A 142 -10.18 0.79 -1.83
CA ILE A 142 -9.60 1.48 -2.98
C ILE A 142 -10.65 1.64 -4.06
N ARG A 143 -11.32 0.55 -4.47
CA ARG A 143 -12.37 0.60 -5.50
C ARG A 143 -13.42 1.66 -5.17
N HIS A 144 -13.97 1.65 -3.97
CA HIS A 144 -14.99 2.61 -3.55
C HIS A 144 -14.48 4.06 -3.60
N THR A 145 -13.24 4.30 -3.17
CA THR A 145 -12.61 5.63 -3.24
C THR A 145 -12.47 6.10 -4.68
N LEU A 146 -11.95 5.24 -5.56
CA LEU A 146 -11.74 5.56 -6.97
C LEU A 146 -13.06 5.72 -7.75
N GLU A 147 -14.07 4.91 -7.44
CA GLU A 147 -15.42 5.03 -8.01
C GLU A 147 -16.09 6.35 -7.60
N HIS A 148 -15.99 6.74 -6.32
CA HIS A 148 -16.50 8.02 -5.83
C HIS A 148 -15.79 9.22 -6.47
N GLU A 149 -14.44 9.21 -6.54
CA GLU A 149 -13.68 10.30 -7.17
C GLU A 149 -13.89 10.38 -8.69
N SER A 150 -14.18 9.26 -9.35
CA SER A 150 -14.42 9.23 -10.81
C SER A 150 -15.86 9.58 -11.21
N GLY A 151 -16.79 9.75 -10.26
CA GLY A 151 -18.20 10.01 -10.53
C GLY A 151 -18.91 8.84 -11.24
N ARG A 152 -18.28 7.65 -11.29
CA ARG A 152 -18.88 6.44 -11.85
C ARG A 152 -19.82 5.86 -10.80
N PRO A 153 -21.04 5.42 -11.18
CA PRO A 153 -21.91 4.72 -10.24
C PRO A 153 -21.18 3.49 -9.70
N PRO A 154 -21.18 3.25 -8.37
CA PRO A 154 -20.48 2.10 -7.78
C PRO A 154 -21.00 0.83 -8.44
N ARG A 155 -20.09 0.03 -9.00
CA ARG A 155 -20.50 -1.25 -9.61
C ARG A 155 -20.95 -2.19 -8.49
N PRO A 156 -22.02 -2.96 -8.69
CA PRO A 156 -22.47 -3.91 -7.68
C PRO A 156 -21.29 -4.84 -7.31
N PRO A 157 -21.09 -5.14 -6.02
CA PRO A 157 -20.00 -5.99 -5.58
C PRO A 157 -20.05 -7.31 -6.36
N THR A 158 -18.91 -7.72 -6.89
CA THR A 158 -18.80 -9.03 -7.55
C THR A 158 -19.24 -10.08 -6.52
N PRO A 159 -20.26 -10.92 -6.81
CA PRO A 159 -20.74 -11.90 -5.85
C PRO A 159 -19.57 -12.81 -5.51
N TRP A 160 -19.24 -12.84 -4.22
CA TRP A 160 -18.22 -13.75 -3.72
C TRP A 160 -18.77 -15.16 -3.96
N ASN A 161 -18.12 -15.93 -4.82
CA ASN A 161 -18.46 -17.34 -4.99
C ASN A 161 -18.46 -17.98 -3.61
N ARG A 162 -19.63 -18.49 -3.20
CA ARG A 162 -19.82 -19.22 -1.94
C ARG A 162 -19.02 -20.51 -1.93
#